data_AF-A0A9E1HW82-F1
#
_entry.id   AF-A0A9E1HW82-F1
#
_cell.length_a   1.000
_cell.length_b   1.000
_cell.length_c   1.000
_cell.angle_alpha   90.00
_cell.angle_beta   90.00
_cell.angle_gamma   90.00
#
_symmetry.space_group_name_H-M   'P 1'
#
loop_
_entity.id
_entity.type
_entity.pdbx_description
1 polymer ?
#
loop_
_entity_poly.entity_id
_entity_poly.type
_entity_poly.pdbx_seq_one_letter_code
_entity_poly.pdbx_strand_id
1 'polypeptide(L)'
;MKYAYINNDRIVHEIIPAFADEFPGIPVTERYSKEFLAHCLELADTIDVQQGMEFLPLKNAFAYPLKYTGVANAESSAGESVTVEVSFSEPGTWEIANTPKVPVNKTENSITIDVVPEGESRIELLFTEQKFGRTMNQVVTIHGREQQSTEVNA
;
A
#
# COMPACT_ATOMS: atom_id res chain seq x y z
N MET A 1 -8.98 -29.28 -4.55
CA MET A 1 -8.88 -28.51 -3.30
C MET A 1 -7.43 -28.13 -3.11
N LYS A 2 -7.18 -27.02 -2.42
CA LYS A 2 -5.84 -26.56 -2.04
C LYS A 2 -5.86 -25.94 -0.66
N TYR A 3 -4.69 -25.79 -0.05
CA TYR A 3 -4.51 -25.20 1.26
C TYR A 3 -3.64 -23.94 1.08
N ALA A 4 -4.03 -22.85 1.72
CA ALA A 4 -3.21 -21.64 1.80
C ALA A 4 -2.65 -21.52 3.22
N TYR A 5 -1.34 -21.58 3.37
CA TYR A 5 -0.69 -21.24 4.63
C TYR A 5 -0.59 -19.73 4.74
N ILE A 6 -1.24 -19.16 5.76
CA ILE A 6 -1.32 -17.72 5.99
C ILE A 6 -0.49 -17.38 7.22
N ASN A 7 0.43 -16.45 7.10
CA ASN A 7 1.27 -16.03 8.22
C ASN A 7 0.53 -15.08 9.19
N ASN A 8 1.22 -14.67 10.25
CA ASN A 8 0.64 -13.77 11.27
C ASN A 8 0.23 -12.39 10.71
N ASP A 9 0.84 -11.95 9.62
CA ASP A 9 0.52 -10.70 8.92
C ASP A 9 -0.64 -10.86 7.92
N ARG A 10 -1.32 -12.02 7.94
CA ARG A 10 -2.40 -12.41 7.03
C ARG A 10 -1.97 -12.52 5.57
N ILE A 11 -0.68 -12.68 5.31
CA ILE A 11 -0.16 -12.88 3.96
C ILE A 11 -0.08 -14.38 3.66
N VAL A 12 -0.56 -14.77 2.48
CA VAL A 12 -0.41 -16.10 1.92
C VAL A 12 1.08 -16.37 1.71
N HIS A 13 1.65 -17.21 2.56
CA HIS A 13 3.06 -17.58 2.51
C HIS A 13 3.30 -18.71 1.53
N GLU A 14 2.40 -19.70 1.47
CA GLU A 14 2.52 -20.86 0.58
C GLU A 14 1.14 -21.35 0.14
N ILE A 15 1.08 -21.90 -1.07
CA ILE A 15 -0.10 -22.59 -1.60
C ILE A 15 0.26 -24.06 -1.78
N ILE A 16 -0.46 -24.91 -1.07
CA ILE A 16 -0.21 -26.33 -1.02
C ILE A 16 -1.34 -27.05 -1.76
N PRO A 17 -1.10 -27.59 -2.96
CA PRO A 17 -2.14 -28.30 -3.70
C PRO A 17 -2.51 -29.59 -2.97
N ALA A 18 -3.73 -30.09 -3.14
CA ALA A 18 -4.12 -31.38 -2.55
C ALA A 18 -3.21 -32.54 -2.99
N PHE A 19 -2.74 -32.51 -4.24
CA PHE A 19 -1.77 -33.45 -4.80
C PHE A 19 -0.63 -32.68 -5.45
N ALA A 20 0.59 -33.19 -5.33
CA ALA A 20 1.79 -32.59 -5.89
C ALA A 20 2.53 -33.64 -6.73
N ASP A 21 3.14 -33.22 -7.84
CA ASP A 21 3.78 -34.13 -8.79
C ASP A 21 5.01 -34.81 -8.19
N GLU A 22 5.66 -34.16 -7.21
CA GLU A 22 6.78 -34.71 -6.45
C GLU A 22 6.35 -35.86 -5.52
N PHE A 23 5.05 -35.97 -5.22
CA PHE A 23 4.45 -36.98 -4.35
C PHE A 23 3.23 -37.64 -5.02
N PRO A 24 3.46 -38.42 -6.10
CA PRO A 24 2.38 -38.93 -6.93
C PRO A 24 1.45 -39.84 -6.13
N GLY A 25 0.15 -39.51 -6.16
CA GLY A 25 -0.89 -40.28 -5.48
C GLY A 25 -0.98 -40.09 -3.97
N ILE A 26 -0.10 -39.29 -3.34
CA ILE A 26 -0.13 -39.04 -1.90
C ILE A 26 -0.90 -37.75 -1.62
N PRO A 27 -2.07 -37.81 -0.96
CA PRO A 27 -2.85 -36.62 -0.64
C PRO A 27 -2.13 -35.75 0.40
N VAL A 28 -2.42 -34.45 0.39
CA VAL A 28 -1.81 -33.45 1.30
C VAL A 28 -1.95 -33.82 2.78
N THR A 29 -3.05 -34.47 3.16
CA THR A 29 -3.33 -34.95 4.53
C THR A 29 -2.39 -36.06 5.01
N GLU A 30 -1.70 -36.74 4.09
CA GLU A 30 -0.65 -37.73 4.38
C GLU A 30 0.75 -37.13 4.27
N ARG A 31 0.91 -36.00 3.56
CA ARG A 31 2.18 -35.27 3.41
C ARG A 31 2.48 -34.34 4.58
N TYR A 32 1.47 -33.74 5.19
CA TYR A 32 1.61 -32.79 6.28
C TYR A 32 0.88 -33.25 7.54
N SER A 33 1.36 -32.81 8.70
CA SER A 33 0.70 -33.11 9.97
C SER A 33 -0.65 -32.38 10.07
N LYS A 34 -1.58 -32.96 10.83
CA LYS A 34 -2.88 -32.33 11.11
C LYS A 34 -2.72 -30.97 11.80
N GLU A 35 -1.72 -30.84 12.67
CA GLU A 35 -1.40 -29.58 13.37
C GLU A 35 -1.01 -28.50 12.37
N PHE A 36 -0.13 -28.80 11.42
CA PHE A 36 0.25 -27.85 10.38
C PHE A 36 -0.93 -27.46 9.49
N LEU A 37 -1.72 -28.44 9.03
CA LEU A 37 -2.90 -28.16 8.20
C LEU A 37 -3.98 -27.36 8.94
N ALA A 38 -4.07 -27.45 10.27
CA ALA A 38 -4.97 -26.63 11.08
C ALA A 38 -4.59 -25.13 11.07
N HIS A 39 -3.34 -24.80 10.71
CA HIS A 39 -2.89 -23.42 10.48
C HIS A 39 -3.09 -22.95 9.04
N CYS A 40 -3.58 -23.81 8.15
CA CYS A 40 -3.86 -23.49 6.76
C CYS A 40 -5.36 -23.22 6.57
N LEU A 41 -5.67 -22.37 5.59
CA LEU A 41 -7.04 -22.21 5.11
C LEU A 41 -7.29 -23.18 3.96
N GLU A 42 -8.28 -24.07 4.12
CA GLU A 42 -8.72 -24.96 3.06
C GLU A 42 -9.58 -24.19 2.04
N LEU A 43 -9.24 -24.32 0.75
CA LEU A 43 -9.81 -23.55 -0.34
C LEU A 43 -10.20 -24.45 -1.52
N ALA A 44 -11.28 -24.09 -2.20
CA ALA A 44 -11.59 -24.67 -3.50
C ALA A 44 -10.53 -24.26 -4.54
N ASP A 45 -10.26 -25.11 -5.52
CA ASP A 45 -9.27 -24.82 -6.57
C ASP A 45 -9.67 -23.61 -7.42
N THR A 46 -10.97 -23.35 -7.49
CA THR A 46 -11.57 -22.22 -8.21
C THR A 46 -11.33 -20.87 -7.54
N ILE A 47 -10.89 -20.83 -6.27
CA ILE A 47 -10.55 -19.57 -5.60
C ILE A 47 -9.22 -19.07 -6.17
N ASP A 48 -9.25 -17.86 -6.74
CA ASP A 48 -8.03 -17.17 -7.15
C ASP A 48 -7.29 -16.68 -5.91
N VAL A 49 -6.13 -17.29 -5.66
CA VAL A 49 -5.23 -16.97 -4.55
C VAL A 49 -3.81 -17.23 -5.01
N GLN A 50 -2.92 -16.32 -4.67
CA GLN A 50 -1.50 -16.38 -5.00
C GLN A 50 -0.66 -16.06 -3.76
N GLN A 51 0.56 -16.56 -3.75
CA GLN A 51 1.53 -16.21 -2.73
C GLN A 51 1.72 -14.69 -2.70
N GLY A 52 1.82 -14.11 -1.49
CA GLY A 52 1.94 -12.67 -1.28
C GLY A 52 0.61 -11.91 -1.25
N MET A 53 -0.52 -12.56 -1.51
CA MET A 53 -1.84 -11.94 -1.27
C MET A 53 -2.16 -11.90 0.22
N GLU A 54 -2.83 -10.83 0.64
CA GLU A 54 -3.44 -10.66 1.96
C GLU A 54 -4.81 -11.36 2.01
N PHE A 55 -5.07 -12.11 3.08
CA PHE A 55 -6.38 -12.65 3.39
C PHE A 55 -7.25 -11.63 4.13
N LEU A 56 -8.42 -11.34 3.56
CA LEU A 56 -9.41 -10.38 4.05
C LEU A 56 -10.56 -11.15 4.72
N PRO A 57 -10.50 -11.46 6.04
CA PRO A 57 -11.44 -12.37 6.69
C PRO A 57 -12.89 -11.88 6.64
N LEU A 58 -13.11 -10.56 6.76
CA LEU A 58 -14.44 -9.97 6.71
C LEU A 58 -15.12 -10.09 5.34
N LYS A 59 -14.33 -10.27 4.28
CA LYS A 59 -14.81 -10.42 2.90
C LYS A 59 -14.67 -11.86 2.40
N ASN A 60 -14.03 -12.72 3.17
CA ASN A 60 -13.58 -14.04 2.76
C ASN A 60 -12.91 -14.02 1.37
N ALA A 61 -11.98 -13.10 1.20
CA ALA A 61 -11.36 -12.80 -0.09
C ALA A 61 -9.83 -12.65 0.04
N PHE A 62 -9.14 -12.70 -1.09
CA PHE A 62 -7.71 -12.45 -1.20
C PHE A 62 -7.46 -11.25 -2.10
N ALA A 63 -6.47 -10.44 -1.74
CA ALA A 63 -6.07 -9.27 -2.51
C ALA A 63 -4.57 -9.03 -2.33
N TYR A 64 -3.89 -8.42 -3.30
CA TYR A 64 -2.55 -7.92 -3.00
C TYR A 64 -2.61 -6.81 -1.96
N PRO A 65 -1.63 -6.72 -1.04
CA PRO A 65 -1.56 -5.62 -0.08
C PRO A 65 -1.60 -4.27 -0.79
N LEU A 66 -2.31 -3.30 -0.22
CA LEU A 66 -2.28 -1.93 -0.72
C LEU A 66 -0.85 -1.37 -0.66
N LYS A 67 -0.43 -0.70 -1.72
CA LYS A 67 0.86 -0.01 -1.80
C LYS A 67 0.68 1.42 -2.28
N TYR A 68 1.43 2.32 -1.67
CA TYR A 68 1.67 3.65 -2.21
C TYR A 68 2.98 3.64 -2.99
N THR A 69 2.97 4.20 -4.21
CA THR A 69 4.13 4.27 -5.10
C THR A 69 4.44 5.69 -5.57
N GLY A 70 3.83 6.69 -4.95
CA GLY A 70 4.11 8.10 -5.25
C GLY A 70 5.37 8.62 -4.55
N VAL A 71 5.63 9.91 -4.72
CA VAL A 71 6.77 10.59 -4.12
C VAL A 71 6.45 10.91 -2.65
N ALA A 72 7.13 10.22 -1.74
CA ALA A 72 6.93 10.41 -0.30
C ALA A 72 7.64 11.66 0.26
N ASN A 73 8.69 12.14 -0.41
CA ASN A 73 9.46 13.31 0.01
C ASN A 73 9.79 14.18 -1.20
N ALA A 74 9.52 15.48 -1.12
CA ALA A 74 9.87 16.44 -2.15
C ALA A 74 10.61 17.64 -1.54
N GLU A 75 11.46 18.27 -2.33
CA GLU A 75 12.21 19.46 -1.92
C GLU A 75 11.98 20.58 -2.92
N SER A 76 11.88 21.81 -2.42
CA SER A 76 11.68 23.01 -3.24
C SER A 76 12.25 24.22 -2.51
N SER A 77 12.48 25.32 -3.22
CA SER A 77 12.83 26.58 -2.57
C SER A 77 11.57 27.14 -1.89
N ALA A 78 11.71 27.73 -0.71
CA ALA A 78 10.61 28.42 -0.07
C ALA A 78 10.06 29.51 -1.00
N GLY A 79 8.72 29.60 -1.09
CA GLY A 79 8.03 30.53 -1.97
C GLY A 79 7.77 30.03 -3.40
N GLU A 80 8.34 28.88 -3.81
CA GLU A 80 8.08 28.28 -5.13
C GLU A 80 6.90 27.30 -5.09
N SER A 81 6.45 26.88 -6.27
CA SER A 81 5.47 25.80 -6.42
C SER A 81 6.15 24.44 -6.58
N VAL A 82 5.57 23.41 -5.97
CA VAL A 82 5.99 22.01 -6.15
C VAL A 82 4.78 21.14 -6.44
N THR A 83 4.95 20.21 -7.38
CA THR A 83 3.96 19.17 -7.68
C THR A 83 4.55 17.80 -7.36
N VAL A 84 3.77 16.98 -6.67
CA VAL A 84 4.17 15.67 -6.18
C VAL A 84 3.19 14.63 -6.73
N GLU A 85 3.72 13.59 -7.37
CA GLU A 85 2.93 12.48 -7.87
C GLU A 85 2.44 11.57 -6.74
N VAL A 86 1.17 11.19 -6.81
CA VAL A 86 0.47 10.34 -5.84
C VAL A 86 -0.10 9.16 -6.61
N SER A 87 0.35 7.95 -6.26
CA SER A 87 -0.09 6.72 -6.91
C SER A 87 -0.34 5.61 -5.89
N PHE A 88 -1.40 4.84 -6.11
CA PHE A 88 -1.80 3.70 -5.28
C PHE A 88 -1.90 2.45 -6.16
N SER A 89 -1.61 1.27 -5.60
CA SER A 89 -1.60 0.01 -6.35
C SER A 89 -2.98 -0.46 -6.82
N GLU A 90 -4.05 0.10 -6.26
CA GLU A 90 -5.42 -0.28 -6.52
C GLU A 90 -6.28 0.97 -6.80
N PRO A 91 -7.37 0.85 -7.58
CA PRO A 91 -8.30 1.95 -7.78
C PRO A 91 -9.05 2.30 -6.49
N GLY A 92 -9.27 3.58 -6.26
CA GLY A 92 -9.96 4.08 -5.08
C GLY A 92 -10.09 5.59 -5.05
N THR A 93 -10.54 6.09 -3.91
CA THR A 93 -10.64 7.52 -3.63
C THR A 93 -9.65 7.89 -2.55
N TRP A 94 -9.19 9.13 -2.53
CA TRP A 94 -8.32 9.61 -1.47
C TRP A 94 -8.64 11.04 -1.07
N GLU A 95 -8.31 11.40 0.16
CA GLU A 95 -8.53 12.72 0.74
C GLU A 95 -7.25 13.24 1.39
N ILE A 96 -7.14 14.56 1.50
CA ILE A 96 -6.02 15.20 2.18
C ILE A 96 -6.48 15.64 3.57
N ALA A 97 -5.71 15.27 4.57
CA ALA A 97 -5.73 15.90 5.88
C ALA A 97 -4.38 16.59 6.11
N ASN A 98 -4.38 17.88 6.46
CA ASN A 98 -3.16 18.58 6.82
C ASN A 98 -3.38 19.57 7.97
N THR A 99 -2.40 19.65 8.86
CA THR A 99 -2.35 20.61 9.98
C THR A 99 -0.90 21.07 10.19
N PRO A 100 -0.58 22.38 10.09
CA PRO A 100 -1.45 23.49 9.67
C PRO A 100 -1.91 23.32 8.20
N LYS A 101 -3.03 23.95 7.85
CA LYS A 101 -3.56 23.91 6.48
C LYS A 101 -2.62 24.69 5.55
N VAL A 102 -1.76 23.97 4.85
CA VAL A 102 -1.07 24.47 3.66
C VAL A 102 -2.07 24.43 2.49
N PRO A 103 -2.15 25.45 1.63
CA PRO A 103 -2.94 25.38 0.41
C PRO A 103 -2.37 24.27 -0.49
N VAL A 104 -3.14 23.20 -0.65
CA VAL A 104 -2.78 22.07 -1.52
C VAL A 104 -3.87 21.91 -2.56
N ASN A 105 -3.50 22.04 -3.82
CA ASN A 105 -4.36 21.70 -4.94
C ASN A 105 -4.23 20.20 -5.22
N LYS A 106 -5.37 19.53 -5.32
CA LYS A 106 -5.45 18.08 -5.53
C LYS A 106 -5.94 17.78 -6.94
N THR A 107 -5.30 16.82 -7.60
CA THR A 107 -5.81 16.17 -8.82
C THR A 107 -6.14 14.70 -8.54
N GLU A 108 -6.38 13.90 -9.57
CA GLU A 108 -6.55 12.45 -9.44
C GLU A 108 -5.27 11.75 -8.97
N ASN A 109 -4.11 12.18 -9.48
CA ASN A 109 -2.82 11.50 -9.34
C ASN A 109 -1.68 12.40 -8.84
N SER A 110 -2.00 13.60 -8.37
CA SER A 110 -0.99 14.53 -7.84
C SER A 110 -1.55 15.48 -6.80
N ILE A 111 -0.62 16.05 -6.05
CA ILE A 111 -0.83 17.24 -5.22
C ILE A 111 0.11 18.35 -5.68
N THR A 112 -0.35 19.59 -5.62
CA THR A 112 0.47 20.78 -5.89
C THR A 112 0.37 21.72 -4.71
N ILE A 113 1.52 22.15 -4.19
CA ILE A 113 1.60 23.34 -3.33
C ILE A 113 2.03 24.50 -4.21
N ASP A 114 1.25 25.59 -4.21
CA ASP A 114 1.57 26.78 -5.01
C ASP A 114 2.69 27.62 -4.38
N VAL A 115 2.73 27.67 -3.04
CA VAL A 115 3.72 28.41 -2.26
C VAL A 115 4.25 27.52 -1.15
N VAL A 116 5.41 26.92 -1.36
CA VAL A 116 6.07 26.04 -0.39
C VAL A 116 6.51 26.87 0.82
N PRO A 117 6.07 26.56 2.04
CA PRO A 117 6.55 27.23 3.24
C PRO A 117 8.00 26.82 3.53
N GLU A 118 8.72 27.67 4.23
CA GLU A 118 10.04 27.32 4.75
C GLU A 118 9.94 26.17 5.77
N GLY A 119 10.90 25.25 5.72
CA GLY A 119 10.95 24.09 6.62
C GLY A 119 10.13 22.90 6.15
N GLU A 120 9.74 22.03 7.10
CA GLU A 120 9.02 20.78 6.81
C GLU A 120 7.50 20.98 6.83
N SER A 121 6.84 20.54 5.76
CA SER A 121 5.38 20.39 5.68
C SER A 121 5.01 18.93 5.50
N ARG A 122 4.04 18.45 6.30
CA ARG A 122 3.54 17.08 6.25
C ARG A 122 2.10 17.07 5.76
N ILE A 123 1.84 16.30 4.72
CA ILE A 123 0.52 16.14 4.10
C ILE A 123 0.09 14.70 4.28
N GLU A 124 -1.01 14.49 5.01
CA GLU A 124 -1.58 13.17 5.19
C GLU A 124 -2.56 12.88 4.05
N LEU A 125 -2.41 11.72 3.44
CA LEU A 125 -3.26 11.18 2.39
C LEU A 125 -4.01 9.99 2.97
N LEU A 126 -5.33 10.06 3.02
CA LEU A 126 -6.20 8.95 3.40
C LEU A 126 -6.78 8.34 2.12
N PHE A 127 -6.32 7.15 1.75
CA PHE A 127 -6.83 6.39 0.61
C PHE A 127 -7.84 5.33 1.04
N THR A 128 -8.90 5.15 0.25
CA THR A 128 -9.91 4.09 0.38
C THR A 128 -10.07 3.38 -0.96
N GLU A 129 -9.72 2.09 -0.98
CA GLU A 129 -9.84 1.20 -2.12
C GLU A 129 -11.31 0.92 -2.48
N GLN A 130 -11.64 0.96 -3.77
CA GLN A 130 -13.00 0.74 -4.25
C GLN A 130 -13.49 -0.71 -4.07
N LYS A 131 -12.61 -1.70 -4.30
CA LYS A 131 -13.00 -3.12 -4.42
C LYS A 131 -13.39 -3.74 -3.08
N PHE A 132 -12.53 -3.59 -2.06
CA PHE A 132 -12.76 -4.22 -0.75
C PHE A 132 -13.01 -3.22 0.37
N GLY A 133 -12.89 -1.91 0.11
CA GLY A 133 -13.06 -0.86 1.11
C GLY A 133 -11.90 -0.78 2.09
N ARG A 134 -10.70 -1.25 1.70
CA ARG A 134 -9.48 -1.15 2.52
C ARG A 134 -8.98 0.28 2.55
N THR A 135 -8.43 0.71 3.67
CA THR A 135 -7.89 2.06 3.84
C THR A 135 -6.39 2.05 4.05
N MET A 136 -5.70 3.08 3.55
CA MET A 136 -4.26 3.28 3.75
C MET A 136 -3.99 4.75 4.02
N ASN A 137 -3.16 5.02 5.03
CA ASN A 137 -2.66 6.36 5.32
C ASN A 137 -1.25 6.50 4.78
N GLN A 138 -0.97 7.59 4.08
CA GLN A 138 0.36 7.94 3.61
C GLN A 138 0.69 9.36 4.03
N VAL A 139 1.96 9.62 4.34
CA VAL A 139 2.46 10.98 4.56
C VAL A 139 3.36 11.37 3.40
N VAL A 140 3.10 12.53 2.81
CA VAL A 140 4.02 13.21 1.90
C VAL A 140 4.67 14.35 2.66
N THR A 141 6.01 14.36 2.67
CA THR A 141 6.81 15.40 3.31
C THR A 141 7.37 16.34 2.25
N ILE A 142 7.26 17.64 2.47
CA ILE A 142 7.79 18.66 1.58
C ILE A 142 8.71 19.57 2.38
N HIS A 143 9.96 19.70 1.93
CA HIS A 143 10.97 20.54 2.57
C HIS A 143 11.24 21.79 1.73
N GLY A 144 10.86 22.95 2.26
CA GLY A 144 11.17 24.27 1.70
C GLY A 144 12.51 24.78 2.19
N ARG A 145 13.47 24.97 1.29
CA ARG A 145 14.80 25.52 1.62
C ARG A 145 14.74 27.05 1.67
N GLU A 146 15.39 27.68 2.66
CA GLU A 146 15.57 29.14 2.68
C GLU A 146 16.20 29.63 1.36
N GLN A 147 15.63 30.68 0.77
CA GLN A 147 16.29 31.37 -0.33
C GLN A 147 17.52 32.09 0.21
N GLN A 148 18.72 31.63 -0.16
CA GLN A 148 19.94 32.40 0.11
C GLN A 148 19.81 33.73 -0.60
N SER A 149 19.65 34.80 0.18
CA SER A 149 19.65 36.16 -0.33
C SER A 149 21.02 36.43 -0.94
N THR A 150 21.12 36.48 -2.27
CA THR A 150 22.32 37.01 -2.92
C THR A 150 22.34 38.51 -2.62
N GLU A 151 23.08 38.90 -1.58
CA GLU A 151 23.51 40.29 -1.40
C GLU A 151 24.29 40.70 -2.66
N VAL A 152 23.60 41.43 -3.55
CA VAL A 152 24.25 42.17 -4.63
C VAL A 152 24.95 43.34 -3.95
N ASN A 153 26.22 43.15 -3.59
CA ASN A 153 27.08 44.27 -3.21
C ASN A 153 27.23 45.20 -4.43
N ALA A 154 26.61 46.38 -4.31
CA ALA A 154 26.70 47.49 -5.26
C ALA A 154 28.04 48.23 -5.15
#